data_AF-A0A1H8LJA8-F1
#
_entry.id   AF-A0A1H8LJA8-F1
#
_cell.length_a   1.000
_cell.length_b   1.000
_cell.length_c   1.000
_cell.angle_alpha   90.00
_cell.angle_beta   90.00
_cell.angle_gamma   90.00
#
_symmetry.space_group_name_H-M   'P 1'
#
loop_
_entity.id
_entity.type
_entity.pdbx_description
1 polymer ?
#
loop_
_entity_poly.entity_id
_entity_poly.type
_entity_poly.pdbx_seq_one_letter_code
_entity_poly.pdbx_strand_id
1 'polypeptide(L)' 'MALARSRGPEKTFCPSEAARRLADDWRPLMDDVRRVAATLPLRATQRGRPVDPVAARGPIRLQITE' A
#
# COMPACT_ATOMS: atom_id res chain seq x y z
N MET A 1 3.42 8.94 3.04
CA MET A 1 4.70 8.21 3.28
C MET A 1 5.00 7.88 4.74
N ALA A 2 4.47 8.61 5.74
CA ALA A 2 4.80 8.39 7.17
C ALA A 2 4.70 6.92 7.64
N LEU A 3 3.61 6.21 7.26
CA LEU A 3 3.40 4.81 7.62
C LEU A 3 4.48 3.85 7.09
N ALA A 4 4.94 4.08 5.86
CA ALA A 4 5.97 3.25 5.25
C ALA A 4 7.33 3.49 5.94
N ARG A 5 7.66 4.77 6.17
CA ARG A 5 8.89 5.18 6.86
C ARG A 5 8.96 4.66 8.31
N SER A 6 7.87 4.74 9.06
CA SER A 6 7.83 4.25 10.45
C SER A 6 8.03 2.74 10.57
N ARG A 7 7.72 1.99 9.50
CA ARG A 7 7.91 0.54 9.43
C ARG A 7 9.32 0.14 9.03
N GLY A 8 9.97 0.94 8.19
CA GLY A 8 11.26 0.63 7.58
C GLY A 8 11.18 -0.38 6.43
N PRO A 9 12.30 -0.62 5.74
CA PRO A 9 12.37 -1.41 4.51
C PRO A 9 12.11 -2.90 4.74
N GLU A 10 12.22 -3.44 5.95
CA GLU A 10 12.01 -4.87 6.21
C GLU A 10 10.54 -5.25 6.41
N LYS A 11 9.67 -4.26 6.64
CA LYS A 11 8.27 -4.50 7.01
C LYS A 11 7.33 -4.03 5.91
N THR A 12 6.21 -4.73 5.81
CA THR A 12 5.14 -4.40 4.85
C THR A 12 3.87 -3.97 5.55
N PHE A 13 2.98 -3.31 4.81
CA PHE A 13 1.62 -2.96 5.22
C PHE A 13 0.64 -3.21 4.07
N CYS A 14 -0.67 -3.20 4.32
CA CYS A 14 -1.67 -3.28 3.26
C CYS A 14 -2.29 -1.90 2.97
N PRO A 15 -2.86 -1.68 1.77
CA PRO A 15 -3.56 -0.42 1.45
C PRO A 15 -4.64 -0.04 2.47
N SER A 16 -5.42 -1.00 2.98
CA SER A 16 -6.45 -0.76 3.98
C SER A 16 -5.91 -0.19 5.29
N GLU A 17 -4.67 -0.50 5.65
CA GLU A 17 -4.05 0.07 6.84
C GLU A 17 -3.69 1.56 6.68
N ALA A 18 -3.34 1.98 5.46
CA ALA A 18 -3.15 3.38 5.14
C ALA A 18 -4.49 4.12 5.12
N ALA A 19 -5.51 3.56 4.47
CA ALA A 19 -6.84 4.20 4.40
C ALA A 19 -7.52 4.34 5.77
N ARG A 20 -7.41 3.33 6.65
CA ARG A 20 -7.94 3.39 8.02
C ARG A 20 -7.33 4.49 8.89
N ARG A 21 -6.17 5.02 8.51
CA ARG A 21 -5.58 6.19 9.20
C ARG A 21 -6.11 7.52 8.68
N LEU A 22 -6.85 7.52 7.57
CA LEU A 22 -7.38 8.71 6.92
C LEU A 22 -8.87 8.91 7.22
N ALA A 23 -9.65 7.84 7.34
CA ALA A 23 -11.09 7.90 7.60
C ALA A 23 -11.63 6.63 8.28
N ASP A 24 -12.72 6.78 9.03
CA ASP A 24 -13.47 5.65 9.58
C ASP A 24 -14.17 4.83 8.47
N ASP A 25 -14.79 5.51 7.50
CA ASP A 25 -15.27 4.89 6.27
C ASP A 25 -14.16 4.84 5.22
N TRP A 26 -13.21 3.94 5.44
CA TRP A 26 -11.98 3.83 4.64
C TRP A 26 -12.17 3.10 3.31
N ARG A 27 -13.27 2.35 3.12
CA ARG A 27 -13.46 1.48 1.94
C ARG A 27 -13.46 2.27 0.62
N PRO A 28 -14.15 3.42 0.51
CA PRO A 28 -14.11 4.24 -0.70
C PRO A 28 -12.70 4.72 -1.08
N LEU A 29 -11.78 4.85 -0.12
CA LEU A 29 -10.41 5.32 -0.38
C LEU A 29 -9.51 4.25 -1.01
N MET A 30 -9.97 3.01 -1.20
CA MET A 30 -9.08 1.92 -1.63
C MET A 30 -8.47 2.11 -3.00
N ASP A 31 -9.24 2.60 -3.96
CA ASP A 31 -8.73 2.85 -5.30
C ASP A 31 -7.75 4.03 -5.29
N ASP A 32 -8.05 5.07 -4.51
CA ASP A 32 -7.17 6.24 -4.35
C ASP A 32 -5.83 5.85 -3.71
N VAL A 33 -5.86 5.07 -2.63
CA VAL A 33 -4.62 4.61 -1.97
C VAL A 33 -3.77 3.77 -2.92
N ARG A 34 -4.38 2.89 -3.73
CA ARG A 34 -3.64 2.08 -4.71
C ARG A 34 -3.03 2.94 -5.81
N ARG A 35 -3.78 3.90 -6.36
CA ARG A 35 -3.25 4.85 -7.36
C ARG A 35 -2.09 5.65 -6.80
N VAL A 36 -2.23 6.23 -5.61
CA VAL A 36 -1.15 7.00 -4.97
C VAL A 36 0.06 6.11 -4.68
N ALA A 37 -0.16 4.89 -4.17
CA ALA A 37 0.93 3.95 -3.89
C ALA A 37 1.75 3.62 -5.15
N ALA A 38 1.13 3.54 -6.33
CA ALA A 38 1.81 3.30 -7.61
C ALA A 38 2.78 4.44 -8.00
N THR A 39 2.58 5.65 -7.48
CA THR A 39 3.39 6.84 -7.79
C THR A 39 4.51 7.10 -6.77
N LEU A 40 4.58 6.29 -5.72
CA LEU A 40 5.52 6.46 -4.61
C LEU A 40 6.66 5.45 -4.70
N PRO A 41 7.80 5.67 -4.00
CA PRO A 41 8.89 4.70 -3.91
C PRO A 41 8.48 3.54 -2.98
N LEU A 42 7.48 2.79 -3.42
CA LEU A 42 6.90 1.64 -2.75
C LEU A 42 6.92 0.45 -3.71
N ARG A 43 7.28 -0.72 -3.17
CA ARG A 43 7.14 -2.00 -3.84
C ARG A 43 5.83 -2.64 -3.41
N ALA A 44 4.96 -2.90 -4.37
CA ALA A 44 3.76 -3.70 -4.17
C ALA A 44 4.05 -5.18 -4.47
N THR A 45 3.60 -6.08 -3.59
CA THR A 45 3.68 -7.52 -3.79
C THR A 45 2.36 -8.22 -3.50
N GLN A 46 2.12 -9.31 -4.20
CA GLN A 46 1.02 -10.24 -3.95
C GLN A 46 1.58 -11.65 -3.88
N ARG A 47 1.36 -12.34 -2.75
CA ARG A 47 1.93 -13.67 -2.49
C ARG A 47 3.45 -13.71 -2.76
N GLY A 48 4.15 -12.66 -2.30
CA GLY A 48 5.59 -12.49 -2.46
C GLY A 48 6.06 -12.04 -3.86
N ARG A 49 5.17 -11.98 -4.86
CA ARG A 49 5.53 -11.58 -6.22
C ARG A 49 5.24 -10.10 -6.45
N PRO A 50 6.16 -9.33 -7.07
CA PRO A 50 5.87 -7.94 -7.43
C PRO A 50 4.68 -7.84 -8.38
N VAL A 51 3.83 -6.84 -8.15
CA VAL A 51 2.62 -6.56 -8.93
C VAL A 51 2.42 -5.04 -9.04
N ASP A 52 1.64 -4.60 -10.04
CA ASP A 52 1.09 -3.25 -10.06
C ASP A 52 -0.05 -3.17 -9.02
N PRO A 53 0.01 -2.25 -8.04
CA PRO A 53 -1.04 -2.11 -7.02
C PRO A 53 -2.40 -1.69 -7.58
N VAL A 54 -2.47 -1.04 -8.75
CA VAL A 54 -3.72 -0.63 -9.41
C VAL A 54 -4.37 -1.81 -10.12
N ALA A 55 -3.59 -2.60 -10.87
CA ALA A 55 -4.11 -3.75 -11.60
C ALA A 55 -4.35 -5.00 -10.72
N ALA A 56 -3.62 -5.15 -9.61
CA ALA A 56 -3.68 -6.34 -8.77
C ALA A 56 -5.05 -6.54 -8.11
N ARG A 57 -5.65 -7.71 -8.37
CA ARG A 57 -6.92 -8.12 -7.79
C ARG A 57 -6.71 -8.73 -6.41
N GLY A 58 -7.46 -8.24 -5.42
CA GLY A 58 -7.40 -8.76 -4.05
C GLY A 58 -6.25 -8.19 -3.22
N PRO A 59 -5.89 -8.84 -2.10
CA PRO A 59 -4.93 -8.31 -1.13
C PRO A 59 -3.52 -8.18 -1.72
N ILE A 60 -2.88 -7.05 -1.42
CA ILE A 60 -1.48 -6.76 -1.72
C ILE A 60 -0.76 -6.25 -0.46
N ARG A 61 0.57 -6.28 -0.50
CA ARG A 61 1.47 -5.71 0.51
C ARG A 61 2.30 -4.61 -0.13
N LEU A 62 2.48 -3.51 0.59
CA LEU A 62 3.30 -2.37 0.24
C LEU A 62 4.50 -2.30 1.17
N GLN A 63 5.66 -1.95 0.63
CA GLN A 63 6.95 -1.87 1.31
C GLN A 63 7.70 -0.64 0.79
N ILE A 64 8.43 0.06 1.66
CA ILE A 64 9.32 1.15 1.19
C ILE A 64 10.54 0.56 0.48
N THR A 65 10.94 1.17 -0.63
CA THR A 65 12.12 0.72 -1.41
C THR A 65 13.39 1.51 -1.10
N GLU A 66 13.27 2.52 -0.24
CA GLU A 66 14.34 3.43 0.21
C GLU A 66 14.42 3.44 1.75
#